data_AF-A0A1G1XNC3-F1
#
_entry.id   AF-A0A1G1XNC3-F1
#
_cell.length_a   1.000
_cell.length_b   1.000
_cell.length_c   1.000
_cell.angle_alpha   90.00
_cell.angle_beta   90.00
_cell.angle_gamma   90.00
#
_symmetry.space_group_name_H-M   'P 1'
#
loop_
_entity.id
_entity.type
_entity.pdbx_description
1 polymer ?
#
loop_
_entity_poly.entity_id
_entity_poly.type
_entity_poly.pdbx_seq_one_letter_code
_entity_poly.pdbx_strand_id
1 'polypeptide(L)'
;MIVISKEYKRTKYGFKKKGQSPFVIIAPHAAGDDLKTGLIARRLAKKLNAFLVINNKFFKSTNSKAKTKPEFVQDFNKLGWGYKNRKYFWWNKKRPMRAFYSRIAKYCDLAKSYSREKKAVAIYLHGTKENEIGIDIGVGIKTKKFNDKFIKSSESNYFCSGVPTIEIDQAKELKKLLQSELLKKYGLKVGIGCHFPAWSKRIAVQFHKNCGRDDYAIQLEINKTLRQNKKDRLYLAYLLSEVLKQIFI
;
A
#
# COMPACT_ATOMS: atom_id res chain seq x y z
N MET A 1 10.01 -22.48 0.14
CA MET A 1 10.35 -21.98 1.50
C MET A 1 11.15 -20.68 1.34
N ILE A 2 10.79 -19.56 2.00
CA ILE A 2 11.51 -18.28 1.84
C ILE A 2 12.63 -18.21 2.88
N VAL A 3 13.89 -18.23 2.44
CA VAL A 3 15.04 -17.94 3.30
C VAL A 3 15.00 -16.47 3.70
N ILE A 4 14.99 -16.22 5.01
CA ILE A 4 14.94 -14.87 5.60
C ILE A 4 16.37 -14.49 5.96
N SER A 5 16.97 -13.52 5.27
CA SER A 5 18.30 -13.00 5.63
C SER A 5 18.27 -12.34 7.02
N LYS A 6 19.42 -12.27 7.71
CA LYS A 6 19.59 -11.67 9.06
C LYS A 6 19.00 -10.25 9.19
N GLU A 7 18.80 -9.57 8.07
CA GLU A 7 18.22 -8.22 7.95
C GLU A 7 16.72 -8.13 8.32
N TYR A 8 15.98 -9.25 8.24
CA TYR A 8 14.54 -9.29 8.46
C TYR A 8 14.20 -9.95 9.79
N LYS A 9 13.43 -9.26 10.64
CA LYS A 9 12.96 -9.80 11.91
C LYS A 9 11.57 -10.43 11.75
N ARG A 10 11.43 -11.70 12.15
CA ARG A 10 10.14 -12.41 12.19
C ARG A 10 9.18 -11.78 13.21
N THR A 11 7.89 -11.89 12.96
CA THR A 11 6.81 -11.39 13.84
C THR A 11 5.62 -12.35 13.86
N LYS A 12 4.62 -12.05 14.69
CA LYS A 12 3.37 -12.83 14.74
C LYS A 12 2.50 -12.69 13.48
N TYR A 13 2.65 -11.61 12.69
CA TYR A 13 1.93 -11.40 11.43
C TYR A 13 2.78 -11.72 10.19
N GLY A 14 4.11 -11.77 10.34
CA GLY A 14 5.01 -12.10 9.25
C GLY A 14 6.43 -11.64 9.51
N PHE A 15 6.86 -10.53 8.90
CA PHE A 15 8.19 -9.98 9.13
C PHE A 15 8.26 -8.47 8.94
N LYS A 16 9.37 -7.89 9.41
CA LYS A 16 9.66 -6.47 9.33
C LYS A 16 11.15 -6.24 9.12
N LYS A 17 11.51 -5.09 8.57
CA LYS A 17 12.89 -4.62 8.44
C LYS A 17 12.94 -3.11 8.75
N LYS A 18 14.01 -2.64 9.40
CA LYS A 18 14.27 -1.20 9.58
C LYS A 18 14.87 -0.61 8.29
N GLY A 19 14.68 0.68 8.06
CA GLY A 19 15.30 1.45 6.98
C GLY A 19 15.91 2.74 7.49
N GLN A 20 16.43 3.54 6.57
CA GLN A 20 16.99 4.88 6.81
C GLN A 20 16.63 5.79 5.62
N SER A 21 15.33 5.94 5.40
CA SER A 21 14.79 6.80 4.35
C SER A 21 13.37 7.22 4.74
N PRO A 22 12.77 8.21 4.05
CA PRO A 22 11.42 8.67 4.38
C PRO A 22 10.33 7.64 4.04
N PHE A 23 10.69 6.51 3.41
CA PHE A 23 9.75 5.53 2.90
C PHE A 23 9.44 4.40 3.90
N VAL A 24 8.18 3.99 3.92
CA VAL A 24 7.69 2.80 4.64
C VAL A 24 6.91 1.91 3.68
N ILE A 25 7.46 0.75 3.35
CA ILE A 25 6.83 -0.20 2.42
C ILE A 25 5.99 -1.22 3.19
N ILE A 26 4.77 -1.44 2.74
CA ILE A 26 3.77 -2.24 3.45
C ILE A 26 3.14 -3.23 2.48
N ALA A 27 3.11 -4.52 2.84
CA ALA A 27 2.37 -5.53 2.08
C ALA A 27 1.40 -6.25 3.03
N PRO A 28 0.13 -5.82 3.12
CA PRO A 28 -0.82 -6.35 4.09
C PRO A 28 -1.41 -7.71 3.67
N HIS A 29 -1.24 -8.12 2.41
CA HIS A 29 -1.90 -9.29 1.81
C HIS A 29 -0.93 -10.31 1.19
N ALA A 30 0.32 -10.34 1.67
CA ALA A 30 1.35 -11.24 1.13
C ALA A 30 1.21 -12.71 1.54
N ALA A 31 0.18 -13.07 2.33
CA ALA A 31 -0.09 -14.44 2.78
C ALA A 31 -0.73 -15.34 1.70
N GLY A 32 -1.04 -14.79 0.53
CA GLY A 32 -1.58 -15.53 -0.61
C GLY A 32 -2.73 -14.82 -1.32
N ASP A 33 -3.33 -13.80 -0.71
CA ASP A 33 -4.38 -12.99 -1.35
C ASP A 33 -3.81 -12.22 -2.54
N ASP A 34 -2.67 -11.54 -2.32
CA ASP A 34 -2.02 -10.72 -3.31
C ASP A 34 -0.68 -11.38 -3.69
N LEU A 35 -0.75 -12.38 -4.57
CA LEU A 35 0.41 -13.20 -4.93
C LEU A 35 1.65 -12.36 -5.30
N LYS A 36 2.79 -12.72 -4.70
CA LYS A 36 4.12 -12.13 -4.96
C LYS A 36 4.31 -10.64 -4.61
N THR A 37 3.30 -9.93 -4.09
CA THR A 37 3.46 -8.52 -3.65
C THR A 37 4.50 -8.41 -2.54
N GLY A 38 4.56 -9.37 -1.61
CA GLY A 38 5.61 -9.41 -0.59
C GLY A 38 7.03 -9.52 -1.15
N LEU A 39 7.22 -10.11 -2.33
CA LEU A 39 8.54 -10.16 -2.99
C LEU A 39 8.90 -8.83 -3.66
N ILE A 40 7.92 -8.09 -4.18
CA ILE A 40 8.12 -6.75 -4.72
C ILE A 40 8.41 -5.79 -3.57
N ALA A 41 7.64 -5.84 -2.49
CA ALA A 41 7.82 -5.02 -1.30
C ALA A 41 9.24 -5.13 -0.72
N ARG A 42 9.79 -6.36 -0.61
CA ARG A 42 11.18 -6.56 -0.18
C ARG A 42 12.20 -5.90 -1.10
N ARG A 43 12.03 -6.03 -2.42
CA ARG A 43 12.94 -5.44 -3.41
C ARG A 43 12.87 -3.92 -3.40
N LEU A 44 11.66 -3.38 -3.40
CA LEU A 44 11.42 -1.95 -3.32
C LEU A 44 12.01 -1.35 -2.05
N ALA A 45 11.78 -2.00 -0.89
CA ALA A 45 12.37 -1.55 0.37
C ALA A 45 13.89 -1.62 0.39
N LYS A 46 14.51 -2.59 -0.29
CA LYS A 46 15.97 -2.61 -0.45
C LYS A 46 16.44 -1.41 -1.28
N LYS A 47 15.79 -1.13 -2.42
CA LYS A 47 16.18 -0.04 -3.33
C LYS A 47 15.99 1.35 -2.75
N LEU A 48 14.98 1.52 -1.89
CA LEU A 48 14.69 2.79 -1.22
C LEU A 48 15.35 2.92 0.15
N ASN A 49 16.14 1.93 0.60
CA ASN A 49 16.56 1.79 2.00
C ASN A 49 15.40 2.01 3.00
N ALA A 50 14.21 1.54 2.65
CA ALA A 50 12.97 1.85 3.34
C ALA A 50 12.72 0.94 4.53
N PHE A 51 11.91 1.43 5.47
CA PHE A 51 11.29 0.59 6.48
C PHE A 51 10.31 -0.38 5.80
N LEU A 52 10.13 -1.58 6.37
CA LEU A 52 9.29 -2.61 5.76
C LEU A 52 8.43 -3.34 6.78
N VAL A 53 7.15 -3.52 6.45
CA VAL A 53 6.19 -4.31 7.24
C VAL A 53 5.38 -5.23 6.32
N ILE A 54 5.49 -6.55 6.50
CA ILE A 54 4.78 -7.53 5.66
C ILE A 54 3.96 -8.49 6.51
N ASN A 55 2.67 -8.59 6.18
CA ASN A 55 1.81 -9.67 6.64
C ASN A 55 1.86 -10.82 5.62
N ASN A 56 2.47 -11.94 6.02
CA ASN A 56 2.51 -13.16 5.23
C ASN A 56 1.90 -14.37 5.96
N LYS A 57 1.11 -14.10 7.02
CA LYS A 57 0.44 -15.14 7.83
C LYS A 57 -1.08 -15.07 7.75
N PHE A 58 -1.65 -13.88 7.81
CA PHE A 58 -3.11 -13.68 7.82
C PHE A 58 -3.62 -13.36 6.42
N PHE A 59 -4.80 -13.86 6.09
CA PHE A 59 -5.41 -13.70 4.76
C PHE A 59 -6.90 -13.37 4.84
N LYS A 60 -7.47 -12.94 3.70
CA LYS A 60 -8.89 -12.61 3.56
C LYS A 60 -9.76 -13.87 3.75
N SER A 61 -11.03 -13.67 4.12
CA SER A 61 -12.01 -14.78 4.18
C SER A 61 -12.26 -15.43 2.83
N THR A 62 -11.99 -14.73 1.73
CA THR A 62 -12.08 -15.24 0.36
C THR A 62 -10.87 -16.05 -0.09
N ASN A 63 -9.83 -16.17 0.75
CA ASN A 63 -8.66 -16.98 0.43
C ASN A 63 -9.02 -18.48 0.42
N SER A 64 -8.43 -19.27 -0.48
CA SER A 64 -8.68 -20.72 -0.55
C SER A 64 -8.33 -21.46 0.76
N LYS A 65 -7.38 -20.93 1.54
CA LYS A 65 -6.99 -21.47 2.85
C LYS A 65 -7.96 -21.13 3.98
N ALA A 66 -8.96 -20.27 3.76
CA ALA A 66 -9.86 -19.80 4.82
C ALA A 66 -10.69 -20.92 5.44
N LYS A 67 -11.09 -21.92 4.66
CA LYS A 67 -11.85 -23.08 5.17
C LYS A 67 -11.01 -23.96 6.10
N THR A 68 -9.75 -24.19 5.75
CA THR A 68 -8.87 -25.11 6.50
C THR A 68 -8.06 -24.44 7.60
N LYS A 69 -7.97 -23.11 7.59
CA LYS A 69 -7.16 -22.30 8.52
C LYS A 69 -7.92 -21.04 8.98
N PRO A 70 -9.11 -21.17 9.59
CA PRO A 70 -9.96 -20.04 9.97
C PRO A 70 -9.30 -19.09 11.00
N GLU A 71 -8.40 -19.60 11.82
CA GLU A 71 -7.64 -18.83 12.82
C GLU A 71 -6.74 -17.75 12.19
N PHE A 72 -6.34 -17.92 10.92
CA PHE A 72 -5.55 -16.96 10.15
C PHE A 72 -6.40 -16.02 9.27
N VAL A 73 -7.73 -16.18 9.27
CA VAL A 73 -8.62 -15.27 8.55
C VAL A 73 -8.68 -13.92 9.26
N GLN A 74 -8.11 -12.90 8.62
CA GLN A 74 -8.24 -11.50 8.98
C GLN A 74 -7.70 -10.62 7.85
N ASP A 75 -8.55 -9.75 7.30
CA ASP A 75 -8.15 -8.78 6.29
C ASP A 75 -7.41 -7.59 6.94
N PHE A 76 -6.10 -7.53 6.76
CA PHE A 76 -5.25 -6.46 7.30
C PHE A 76 -5.44 -5.12 6.58
N ASN A 77 -6.12 -5.07 5.43
CA ASN A 77 -6.51 -3.84 4.74
C ASN A 77 -7.89 -3.33 5.17
N LYS A 78 -8.68 -4.11 5.93
CA LYS A 78 -10.03 -3.74 6.36
C LYS A 78 -10.07 -3.35 7.83
N LEU A 79 -10.05 -2.04 8.06
CA LEU A 79 -10.19 -1.40 9.37
C LEU A 79 -11.67 -1.19 9.73
N GLY A 80 -12.00 -1.41 11.00
CA GLY A 80 -13.31 -1.03 11.53
C GLY A 80 -13.25 0.44 11.98
N TRP A 81 -14.25 1.25 11.63
CA TRP A 81 -14.29 2.68 11.96
C TRP A 81 -15.56 3.02 12.73
N GLY A 82 -15.41 3.70 13.86
CA GLY A 82 -16.51 4.22 14.65
C GLY A 82 -16.86 5.65 14.27
N TYR A 83 -18.09 5.83 13.81
CA TYR A 83 -18.60 7.14 13.42
C TYR A 83 -18.69 8.10 14.62
N LYS A 84 -19.36 7.67 15.70
CA LYS A 84 -19.58 8.48 16.91
C LYS A 84 -18.26 9.00 17.51
N ASN A 85 -17.27 8.10 17.63
CA ASN A 85 -16.03 8.41 18.33
C ASN A 85 -14.89 8.83 17.39
N ARG A 86 -15.14 8.86 16.07
CA ARG A 86 -14.15 9.11 15.01
C ARG A 86 -12.82 8.36 15.20
N LYS A 87 -12.90 7.07 15.55
CA LYS A 87 -11.75 6.23 15.91
C LYS A 87 -11.84 4.84 15.29
N TYR A 88 -10.69 4.21 15.07
CA TYR A 88 -10.61 2.82 14.63
C TYR A 88 -10.95 1.84 15.76
N PHE A 89 -11.72 0.80 15.42
CA PHE A 89 -12.15 -0.26 16.34
C PHE A 89 -11.05 -1.30 16.56
N TRP A 90 -10.02 -0.93 17.32
CA TRP A 90 -8.89 -1.83 17.59
C TRP A 90 -9.20 -2.98 18.54
N TRP A 91 -10.18 -2.82 19.43
CA TRP A 91 -10.57 -3.86 20.39
C TRP A 91 -11.06 -5.13 19.68
N ASN A 92 -11.79 -4.98 18.57
CA ASN A 92 -12.31 -6.06 17.73
C ASN A 92 -11.28 -6.70 16.78
N LYS A 93 -10.00 -6.31 16.84
CA LYS A 93 -8.96 -6.84 15.94
C LYS A 93 -8.03 -7.81 16.69
N LYS A 94 -7.66 -8.93 16.06
CA LYS A 94 -6.67 -9.86 16.61
C LYS A 94 -5.35 -9.15 16.91
N ARG A 95 -4.67 -9.59 17.96
CA ARG A 95 -3.38 -9.03 18.43
C ARG A 95 -2.32 -8.86 17.32
N PRO A 96 -2.16 -9.80 16.35
CA PRO A 96 -1.20 -9.62 15.25
C PRO A 96 -1.49 -8.42 14.35
N MET A 97 -2.76 -8.09 14.09
CA MET A 97 -3.13 -6.91 13.31
C MET A 97 -2.84 -5.62 14.07
N ARG A 98 -3.14 -5.56 15.38
CA ARG A 98 -2.75 -4.42 16.23
C ARG A 98 -1.23 -4.22 16.22
N ALA A 99 -0.46 -5.30 16.35
CA ALA A 99 1.00 -5.25 16.30
C ALA A 99 1.53 -4.81 14.92
N PHE A 100 0.85 -5.15 13.83
CA PHE A 100 1.17 -4.71 12.48
C PHE A 100 1.01 -3.19 12.33
N TYR A 101 -0.13 -2.63 12.73
CA TYR A 101 -0.37 -1.18 12.63
C TYR A 101 0.46 -0.36 13.62
N SER A 102 0.67 -0.85 14.84
CA SER A 102 1.61 -0.24 15.79
C SER A 102 3.03 -0.20 15.22
N ARG A 103 3.44 -1.22 14.45
CA ARG A 103 4.73 -1.23 13.77
C ARG A 103 4.79 -0.22 12.63
N ILE A 104 3.72 -0.10 11.83
CA ILE A 104 3.62 0.91 10.77
C ILE A 104 3.77 2.30 11.39
N ALA A 105 2.99 2.62 12.42
CA ALA A 105 3.06 3.90 13.13
C ALA A 105 4.49 4.22 13.59
N LYS A 106 5.12 3.30 14.33
CA LYS A 106 6.51 3.45 14.79
C LYS A 106 7.50 3.68 13.64
N TYR A 107 7.35 2.98 12.52
CA TYR A 107 8.26 3.12 11.39
C TYR A 107 8.04 4.41 10.60
N CYS A 108 6.79 4.87 10.48
CA CYS A 108 6.51 6.19 9.94
C CYS A 108 7.10 7.29 10.84
N ASP A 109 6.96 7.19 12.17
CA ASP A 109 7.56 8.17 13.11
C ASP A 109 9.09 8.25 12.95
N LEU A 110 9.76 7.11 12.77
CA LEU A 110 11.19 7.07 12.48
C LEU A 110 11.52 7.61 11.07
N ALA A 111 10.72 7.27 10.06
CA ALA A 111 10.93 7.69 8.68
C ALA A 111 10.84 9.22 8.50
N LYS A 112 9.99 9.90 9.30
CA LYS A 112 9.89 11.37 9.31
C LYS A 112 11.22 12.08 9.57
N SER A 113 12.13 11.46 10.33
CA SER A 113 13.46 12.04 10.60
C SER A 113 14.36 12.13 9.36
N TYR A 114 14.04 11.39 8.31
CA TYR A 114 14.74 11.38 7.03
C TYR A 114 14.03 12.20 5.94
N SER A 115 12.95 12.92 6.30
CA SER A 115 12.14 13.72 5.37
C SER A 115 12.30 15.21 5.64
N ARG A 116 12.45 16.01 4.57
CA ARG A 116 12.48 17.48 4.67
C ARG A 116 11.14 18.03 5.17
N GLU A 117 10.04 17.47 4.68
CA GLU A 117 8.68 17.88 5.06
C GLU A 117 8.21 17.30 6.41
N LYS A 118 9.06 16.56 7.13
CA LYS A 118 8.71 15.85 8.37
C LYS A 118 7.50 14.91 8.21
N LYS A 119 7.26 14.41 7.00
CA LYS A 119 6.24 13.42 6.66
C LYS A 119 6.89 12.13 6.19
N ALA A 120 6.37 10.99 6.63
CA ALA A 120 6.73 9.69 6.05
C ALA A 120 5.93 9.45 4.77
N VAL A 121 6.46 8.61 3.88
CA VAL A 121 5.78 8.16 2.66
C VAL A 121 5.49 6.67 2.77
N ALA A 122 4.25 6.32 3.12
CA ALA A 122 3.79 4.95 3.29
C ALA A 122 3.26 4.36 1.99
N ILE A 123 3.85 3.27 1.51
CA ILE A 123 3.46 2.63 0.25
C ILE A 123 2.88 1.23 0.53
N TYR A 124 1.58 1.08 0.31
CA TYR A 124 0.85 -0.18 0.42
C TYR A 124 0.87 -0.89 -0.94
N LEU A 125 1.46 -2.08 -1.00
CA LEU A 125 1.49 -2.90 -2.21
C LEU A 125 0.39 -3.96 -2.17
N HIS A 126 -0.48 -3.89 -3.16
CA HIS A 126 -1.57 -4.82 -3.40
C HIS A 126 -1.48 -5.44 -4.78
N GLY A 127 -2.31 -6.46 -5.00
CA GLY A 127 -2.37 -7.17 -6.25
C GLY A 127 -3.77 -7.13 -6.85
N THR A 128 -3.87 -6.71 -8.10
CA THR A 128 -5.13 -6.75 -8.86
C THR A 128 -5.12 -7.83 -9.96
N LYS A 129 -6.32 -8.21 -10.41
CA LYS A 129 -6.57 -9.13 -11.53
C LYS A 129 -6.98 -8.39 -12.82
N GLU A 130 -7.10 -7.06 -12.80
CA GLU A 130 -7.38 -6.26 -13.99
C GLU A 130 -6.43 -6.60 -15.13
N ASN A 131 -6.91 -6.54 -16.38
CA ASN A 131 -6.10 -6.91 -17.55
C ASN A 131 -5.41 -5.69 -18.18
N GLU A 132 -6.09 -4.54 -18.27
CA GLU A 132 -5.61 -3.36 -19.01
C GLU A 132 -4.78 -2.37 -18.17
N ILE A 133 -4.99 -2.37 -16.85
CA ILE A 133 -4.32 -1.45 -15.94
C ILE A 133 -3.16 -2.18 -15.27
N GLY A 134 -1.94 -1.69 -15.51
CA GLY A 134 -0.70 -2.18 -14.90
C GLY A 134 -0.61 -1.83 -13.42
N ILE A 135 -0.92 -0.59 -13.09
CA ILE A 135 -0.98 -0.10 -11.71
C ILE A 135 -2.18 0.83 -11.57
N ASP A 136 -3.04 0.59 -10.58
CA ASP A 136 -4.04 1.57 -10.13
C ASP A 136 -3.60 2.20 -8.81
N ILE A 137 -3.57 3.53 -8.77
CA ILE A 137 -3.08 4.34 -7.65
C ILE A 137 -4.26 4.72 -6.76
N GLY A 138 -4.35 4.11 -5.59
CA GLY A 138 -5.37 4.40 -4.58
C GLY A 138 -4.87 5.39 -3.53
N VAL A 139 -5.35 6.63 -3.60
CA VAL A 139 -4.88 7.73 -2.75
C VAL A 139 -6.00 8.59 -2.17
N GLY A 140 -7.25 8.14 -2.18
CA GLY A 140 -8.39 8.96 -1.76
C GLY A 140 -8.89 9.90 -2.86
N ILE A 141 -8.50 9.66 -4.11
CA ILE A 141 -8.83 10.44 -5.31
C ILE A 141 -9.33 9.46 -6.38
N LYS A 142 -10.34 9.86 -7.15
CA LYS A 142 -10.88 9.10 -8.29
C LYS A 142 -10.84 9.95 -9.56
N THR A 143 -10.37 9.41 -10.67
CA THR A 143 -10.52 10.01 -11.99
C THR A 143 -11.95 9.81 -12.54
N LYS A 144 -12.61 10.86 -13.03
CA LYS A 144 -13.84 10.76 -13.83
C LYS A 144 -13.46 10.42 -15.29
N LYS A 145 -13.77 9.19 -15.72
CA LYS A 145 -13.70 8.72 -17.13
C LYS A 145 -12.38 9.06 -17.85
N PHE A 146 -11.24 8.49 -17.45
CA PHE A 146 -9.89 8.63 -18.07
C PHE A 146 -9.37 10.06 -18.41
N ASN A 147 -10.19 11.09 -18.28
CA ASN A 147 -9.91 12.51 -18.46
C ASN A 147 -9.33 13.01 -17.14
N ASP A 148 -8.44 14.00 -17.17
CA ASP A 148 -7.75 14.51 -15.96
C ASP A 148 -8.65 15.32 -15.01
N LYS A 149 -9.96 15.06 -14.99
CA LYS A 149 -10.91 15.54 -13.97
C LYS A 149 -10.90 14.57 -12.79
N PHE A 150 -10.54 15.09 -11.61
CA PHE A 150 -10.44 14.33 -10.37
C PHE A 150 -11.59 14.66 -9.42
N ILE A 151 -12.11 13.64 -8.74
CA ILE A 151 -13.02 13.78 -7.59
C ILE A 151 -12.24 13.37 -6.34
N LYS A 152 -12.27 14.21 -5.31
CA LYS A 152 -11.69 13.85 -4.00
C LYS A 152 -12.68 13.04 -3.18
N SER A 153 -12.18 12.15 -2.33
CA SER A 153 -13.03 11.42 -1.36
C SER A 153 -13.85 12.36 -0.47
N SER A 154 -13.33 13.54 -0.14
CA SER A 154 -14.04 14.57 0.63
C SER A 154 -15.33 15.06 -0.05
N GLU A 155 -15.47 14.87 -1.37
CA GLU A 155 -16.65 15.26 -2.15
C GLU A 155 -17.68 14.11 -2.25
N SER A 156 -17.43 12.97 -1.62
CA SER A 156 -18.37 11.84 -1.60
C SER A 156 -19.40 11.99 -0.49
N ASN A 157 -20.68 11.77 -0.82
CA ASN A 157 -21.77 11.67 0.17
C ASN A 157 -21.68 10.40 1.05
N TYR A 158 -20.65 9.58 0.87
CA TYR A 158 -20.45 8.39 1.68
C TYR A 158 -20.03 8.77 3.11
N PHE A 159 -20.86 8.43 4.11
CA PHE A 159 -20.64 8.78 5.52
C PHE A 159 -19.31 8.28 6.13
N CYS A 160 -18.66 7.30 5.50
CA CYS A 160 -17.36 6.77 5.90
C CYS A 160 -16.26 7.11 4.87
N SER A 161 -16.45 8.19 4.12
CA SER A 161 -15.46 8.69 3.18
C SER A 161 -14.23 9.24 3.89
N GLY A 162 -13.05 8.92 3.37
CA GLY A 162 -11.75 9.36 3.82
C GLY A 162 -11.38 10.69 3.18
N VAL A 163 -10.08 10.89 3.01
CA VAL A 163 -9.52 12.11 2.42
C VAL A 163 -8.40 11.76 1.44
N PRO A 164 -8.01 12.67 0.53
CA PRO A 164 -6.77 12.53 -0.22
C PRO A 164 -5.57 12.30 0.71
N THR A 165 -4.70 11.36 0.33
CA THR A 165 -3.55 10.90 1.15
C THR A 165 -2.20 11.40 0.63
N ILE A 166 -2.20 11.96 -0.57
CA ILE A 166 -1.14 12.76 -1.19
C ILE A 166 -1.79 13.94 -1.93
N GLU A 167 -0.98 14.89 -2.38
CA GLU A 167 -1.48 16.00 -3.21
C GLU A 167 -1.88 15.51 -4.62
N ILE A 168 -2.79 16.24 -5.27
CA ILE A 168 -3.27 15.87 -6.61
C ILE A 168 -2.11 15.88 -7.62
N ASP A 169 -1.23 16.88 -7.54
CA ASP A 169 -0.15 17.02 -8.51
C ASP A 169 0.92 15.93 -8.31
N GLN A 170 1.18 15.53 -7.06
CA GLN A 170 1.97 14.32 -6.77
C GLN A 170 1.34 13.05 -7.38
N ALA A 171 0.01 12.91 -7.30
CA ALA A 171 -0.69 11.76 -7.90
C ALA A 171 -0.62 11.77 -9.44
N LYS A 172 -0.78 12.94 -10.06
CA LYS A 172 -0.66 13.12 -11.52
C LYS A 172 0.76 12.81 -12.00
N GLU A 173 1.78 13.32 -11.31
CA GLU A 173 3.18 13.07 -11.68
C GLU A 173 3.53 11.59 -11.51
N LEU A 174 3.08 10.94 -10.44
CA LEU A 174 3.21 9.51 -10.25
C LEU A 174 2.58 8.70 -11.39
N LYS A 175 1.36 9.07 -11.82
CA LYS A 175 0.70 8.45 -12.98
C LYS A 175 1.54 8.65 -14.24
N LYS A 176 1.95 9.88 -14.53
CA LYS A 176 2.71 10.24 -15.74
C LYS A 176 4.01 9.45 -15.86
N LEU A 177 4.83 9.43 -14.81
CA LEU A 177 6.12 8.75 -14.80
C LEU A 177 6.01 7.22 -14.89
N LEU A 178 4.96 6.63 -14.31
CA LEU A 178 4.71 5.20 -14.45
C LEU A 178 4.09 4.84 -15.81
N GLN A 179 3.23 5.71 -16.34
CA GLN A 179 2.48 5.48 -17.58
C GLN A 179 3.41 5.36 -18.78
N SER A 180 4.44 6.20 -18.88
CA SER A 180 5.40 6.16 -20.00
C SER A 180 6.11 4.80 -20.07
N GLU A 181 6.62 4.33 -18.94
CA GLU A 181 7.40 3.10 -18.83
C GLU A 181 6.55 1.84 -18.97
N LEU A 182 5.39 1.79 -18.30
CA LEU A 182 4.52 0.62 -18.32
C LEU A 182 3.79 0.44 -19.66
N LEU A 183 3.40 1.53 -20.31
CA LEU A 183 2.78 1.46 -21.63
C LEU A 183 3.80 0.99 -22.68
N LYS A 184 4.99 1.59 -22.68
CA LYS A 184 6.05 1.25 -23.63
C LYS A 184 6.48 -0.22 -23.53
N LYS A 185 6.62 -0.74 -22.30
CA LYS A 185 7.17 -2.08 -22.09
C LYS A 185 6.12 -3.20 -22.07
N TYR A 186 4.92 -2.92 -21.58
CA TYR A 186 3.91 -3.95 -21.32
C TYR A 186 2.56 -3.67 -22.01
N GLY A 187 2.39 -2.52 -22.66
CA GLY A 187 1.08 -2.09 -23.18
C GLY A 187 0.06 -1.81 -22.08
N LEU A 188 0.51 -1.60 -20.83
CA LEU A 188 -0.36 -1.46 -19.67
C LEU A 188 -0.54 0.01 -19.26
N LYS A 189 -1.77 0.40 -18.92
CA LYS A 189 -2.10 1.76 -18.46
C LYS A 189 -1.89 1.93 -16.96
N VAL A 190 -1.83 3.19 -16.51
CA VAL A 190 -1.79 3.57 -15.10
C VAL A 190 -3.03 4.38 -14.76
N GLY A 191 -3.75 3.92 -13.74
CA GLY A 191 -4.96 4.55 -13.22
C GLY A 191 -4.70 5.35 -11.95
N ILE A 192 -5.55 6.35 -11.68
CA ILE A 192 -5.67 6.97 -10.36
C ILE A 192 -7.10 6.73 -9.88
N GLY A 193 -7.24 5.78 -8.97
CA GLY A 193 -8.51 5.40 -8.38
C GLY A 193 -9.55 4.91 -9.39
N CYS A 194 -9.12 4.30 -10.51
CA CYS A 194 -10.02 3.81 -11.54
C CYS A 194 -10.89 2.66 -11.01
N HIS A 195 -10.27 1.70 -10.33
CA HIS A 195 -10.94 0.57 -9.67
C HIS A 195 -10.85 0.69 -8.16
N PHE A 196 -9.73 1.21 -7.66
CA PHE A 196 -9.45 1.33 -6.24
C PHE A 196 -9.13 2.79 -5.85
N PRO A 197 -10.14 3.64 -5.63
CA PRO A 197 -9.92 5.05 -5.28
C PRO A 197 -9.45 5.25 -3.83
N ALA A 198 -9.45 4.20 -3.01
CA ALA A 198 -9.11 4.26 -1.58
C ALA A 198 -9.94 5.28 -0.77
N TRP A 199 -11.21 5.44 -1.12
CA TRP A 199 -12.10 6.45 -0.53
C TRP A 199 -12.63 6.12 0.86
N SER A 200 -12.61 4.88 1.34
CA SER A 200 -13.19 4.57 2.65
C SER A 200 -12.16 4.72 3.77
N LYS A 201 -12.53 5.38 4.88
CA LYS A 201 -11.73 5.38 6.13
C LYS A 201 -11.39 3.98 6.62
N ARG A 202 -12.15 2.96 6.19
CA ARG A 202 -11.98 1.54 6.52
C ARG A 202 -10.85 0.87 5.74
N ILE A 203 -10.22 1.53 4.78
CA ILE A 203 -9.09 1.01 4.01
C ILE A 203 -7.78 1.41 4.71
N ALA A 204 -6.75 0.54 4.69
CA ALA A 204 -5.52 0.78 5.44
C ALA A 204 -4.82 2.07 5.09
N VAL A 205 -4.77 2.47 3.82
CA VAL A 205 -4.06 3.68 3.40
C VAL A 205 -4.63 4.95 4.08
N GLN A 206 -5.92 4.94 4.42
CA GLN A 206 -6.59 6.04 5.12
C GLN A 206 -6.19 6.15 6.61
N PHE A 207 -5.55 5.13 7.19
CA PHE A 207 -5.02 5.15 8.56
C PHE A 207 -4.12 6.37 8.80
N HIS A 208 -3.30 6.73 7.80
CA HIS A 208 -2.29 7.79 7.92
C HIS A 208 -2.90 9.17 8.12
N LYS A 209 -4.00 9.48 7.45
CA LYS A 209 -4.70 10.77 7.61
C LYS A 209 -5.69 10.75 8.77
N ASN A 210 -6.46 9.66 8.92
CA ASN A 210 -7.55 9.61 9.90
C ASN A 210 -7.11 9.33 11.35
N CYS A 211 -5.85 8.92 11.57
CA CYS A 211 -5.24 8.88 12.91
C CYS A 211 -4.46 10.15 13.27
N GLY A 212 -4.58 11.24 12.51
CA GLY A 212 -3.91 12.51 12.80
C GLY A 212 -2.39 12.46 12.63
N ARG A 213 -1.86 11.50 11.87
CA ARG A 213 -0.41 11.37 11.65
C ARG A 213 0.12 12.29 10.55
N ASP A 214 -0.77 12.68 9.65
CA ASP A 214 -0.54 13.47 8.43
C ASP A 214 0.58 12.93 7.50
N ASP A 215 0.92 11.65 7.60
CA ASP A 215 1.85 11.00 6.66
C ASP A 215 1.28 11.00 5.23
N TYR A 216 2.16 11.00 4.23
CA TYR A 216 1.80 10.62 2.86
C TYR A 216 1.53 9.12 2.80
N ALA A 217 0.50 8.72 2.06
CA ALA A 217 0.18 7.31 1.91
C ALA A 217 -0.35 7.00 0.51
N ILE A 218 0.12 5.89 -0.07
CA ILE A 218 -0.23 5.47 -1.43
C ILE A 218 -0.53 3.98 -1.40
N GLN A 219 -1.66 3.57 -1.99
CA GLN A 219 -1.92 2.17 -2.31
C GLN A 219 -1.67 1.92 -3.80
N LEU A 220 -0.84 0.94 -4.12
CA LEU A 220 -0.55 0.51 -5.48
C LEU A 220 -1.18 -0.86 -5.72
N GLU A 221 -2.20 -0.90 -6.56
CA GLU A 221 -2.81 -2.14 -7.05
C GLU A 221 -2.06 -2.64 -8.27
N ILE A 222 -1.19 -3.64 -8.09
CA ILE A 222 -0.29 -4.10 -9.14
C ILE A 222 -0.91 -5.26 -9.91
N ASN A 223 -0.98 -5.11 -11.24
CA ASN A 223 -1.47 -6.12 -12.17
C ASN A 223 -0.79 -7.49 -11.99
N LYS A 224 -1.54 -8.57 -12.22
CA LYS A 224 -1.00 -9.94 -12.18
C LYS A 224 0.24 -10.11 -13.09
N THR A 225 0.23 -9.57 -14.31
CA THR A 225 1.29 -9.69 -15.32
C THR A 225 2.63 -9.20 -14.78
N LEU A 226 2.65 -7.99 -14.20
CA LEU A 226 3.86 -7.38 -13.62
C LEU A 226 4.41 -8.15 -12.40
N ARG A 227 3.63 -9.06 -11.81
CA ARG A 227 4.00 -9.83 -10.61
C ARG A 227 4.47 -11.25 -10.93
N GLN A 228 4.23 -11.78 -12.13
CA GLN A 228 4.37 -13.22 -12.40
C GLN A 228 5.82 -13.71 -12.39
N ASN A 229 6.69 -13.11 -13.22
CA ASN A 229 8.07 -13.58 -13.38
C ASN A 229 9.07 -12.75 -12.55
N LYS A 230 10.32 -13.24 -12.44
CA LYS A 230 11.35 -12.59 -11.61
C LYS A 230 11.87 -11.30 -12.23
N LYS A 231 12.01 -11.24 -13.56
CA LYS A 231 12.55 -10.08 -14.30
C LYS A 231 11.61 -8.88 -14.15
N ASP A 232 10.31 -9.07 -14.34
CA ASP A 232 9.31 -8.01 -14.21
C ASP A 232 9.22 -7.48 -12.78
N ARG A 233 9.26 -8.37 -11.78
CA ARG A 233 9.28 -7.92 -10.37
C ARG A 233 10.54 -7.12 -10.01
N LEU A 234 11.68 -7.40 -10.65
CA LEU A 234 12.92 -6.65 -10.44
C LEU A 234 12.82 -5.28 -11.11
N TYR A 235 12.38 -5.25 -12.36
CA TYR A 235 12.16 -4.03 -13.12
C TYR A 235 11.12 -3.13 -12.45
N LEU A 236 9.96 -3.66 -12.06
CA LEU A 236 8.92 -2.92 -11.37
C LEU A 236 9.43 -2.30 -10.05
N ALA A 237 10.20 -3.05 -9.26
CA ALA A 237 10.77 -2.52 -8.02
C ALA A 237 11.80 -1.41 -8.28
N TYR A 238 12.51 -1.45 -9.41
CA TYR A 238 13.40 -0.38 -9.86
C TYR A 238 12.61 0.84 -10.32
N LEU A 239 11.65 0.66 -11.22
CA LEU A 239 10.80 1.73 -11.72
C LEU A 239 10.11 2.46 -10.57
N LEU A 240 9.46 1.73 -9.66
CA LEU A 240 8.82 2.31 -8.49
C LEU A 240 9.82 3.04 -7.58
N SER A 241 11.06 2.56 -7.44
CA SER A 241 12.03 3.27 -6.60
C SER A 241 12.46 4.59 -7.20
N GLU A 242 12.70 4.65 -8.50
CA GLU A 242 13.12 5.89 -9.16
C GLU A 242 11.99 6.93 -9.16
N VAL A 243 10.78 6.52 -9.53
CA VAL A 243 9.61 7.41 -9.53
C VAL A 243 9.29 7.95 -8.14
N LEU A 244 9.34 7.10 -7.11
CA LEU A 244 9.06 7.55 -5.73
C LEU A 244 10.12 8.50 -5.20
N LYS A 245 11.40 8.30 -5.54
CA LYS A 245 12.46 9.26 -5.17
C LYS A 245 12.22 10.61 -5.84
N GLN A 246 11.94 10.62 -7.15
CA GLN A 246 11.73 11.86 -7.90
C GLN A 246 10.59 12.72 -7.35
N ILE A 247 9.57 12.11 -6.73
CA ILE A 247 8.41 12.83 -6.19
C ILE A 247 8.61 13.25 -4.73
N PHE A 248 9.35 12.48 -3.93
CA PHE A 248 9.37 12.64 -2.46
C PHE A 248 10.76 12.85 -1.84
N ILE A 249 11.82 12.95 -2.65
CA ILE A 249 13.19 13.29 -2.23
C ILE A 249 13.68 14.48 -3.05
#